data_AF-A0A135WJS5-F1
#
_entry.id   AF-A0A135WJS5-F1
#
_cell.length_a   1.000
_cell.length_b   1.000
_cell.length_c   1.000
_cell.angle_alpha   90.00
_cell.angle_beta   90.00
_cell.angle_gamma   90.00
#
_symmetry.space_group_name_H-M   'P 1'
#
loop_
_entity.id
_entity.type
_entity.pdbx_description
1 polymer ?
#
loop_
_entity_poly.entity_id
_entity_poly.type
_entity_poly.pdbx_seq_one_letter_code
_entity_poly.pdbx_strand_id
1 'polypeptide(L)' 'MKNLKKISRETLKTVKGGITPECAQWWSSGKPYYSSEAECLQSPGYDPDNNFGCHNACRRWYVL' A
#
# COMPACT_ATOMS: atom_id res chain seq x y z
N MET A 1 19.37 -30.66 15.48
CA MET A 1 18.24 -30.44 14.55
C MET A 1 17.32 -29.37 15.14
N LYS A 2 17.12 -28.23 14.46
CA LYS A 2 16.32 -27.11 14.99
C LYS A 2 14.83 -27.50 15.01
N ASN A 3 14.24 -27.55 16.19
CA ASN A 3 12.81 -27.81 16.41
C ASN A 3 11.96 -26.67 15.81
N LEU A 4 11.46 -26.86 14.60
CA LEU A 4 10.45 -25.97 14.00
C LEU A 4 9.13 -26.19 14.75
N LYS A 5 8.84 -25.32 15.73
CA LYS A 5 7.52 -25.28 16.38
C LYS A 5 6.47 -25.05 15.30
N LYS A 6 5.54 -25.99 15.15
CA LYS A 6 4.36 -25.85 14.28
C LYS A 6 3.60 -24.61 14.75
N ILE A 7 3.70 -23.53 13.98
CA ILE A 7 2.83 -22.38 14.12
C ILE A 7 1.41 -22.89 13.85
N SER A 8 0.53 -22.81 14.87
CA SER A 8 -0.87 -23.17 14.73
C SER A 8 -1.51 -22.35 13.61
N ARG A 9 -2.38 -22.98 12.83
CA ARG A 9 -3.08 -22.39 11.67
C ARG A 9 -3.82 -21.10 12.00
N GLU A 10 -4.18 -20.93 13.26
CA GLU A 10 -4.84 -19.75 13.84
C GLU A 10 -3.91 -18.53 13.84
N THR A 11 -2.62 -18.72 14.12
CA THR A 11 -1.61 -17.65 14.06
C THR A 11 -1.16 -17.36 12.63
N LEU A 12 -1.35 -18.31 11.70
CA LEU A 12 -1.13 -18.12 10.26
C LEU A 12 -2.09 -17.11 9.62
N LYS A 13 -3.30 -16.95 10.15
CA LYS A 13 -4.23 -15.89 9.71
C LYS A 13 -3.75 -14.49 10.10
N THR A 14 -2.88 -14.41 11.12
CA THR A 14 -2.21 -13.19 11.58
C THR A 14 -0.85 -12.99 10.91
N VAL A 15 -0.49 -13.81 9.90
CA VAL A 15 0.74 -13.63 9.12
C VAL A 15 0.54 -12.45 8.16
N LYS A 16 0.74 -11.26 8.74
CA LYS A 16 1.73 -10.26 8.34
C LYS A 16 2.19 -10.39 6.88
N GLY A 17 1.42 -9.80 5.97
CA GLY A 17 1.76 -9.74 4.55
C GLY A 17 0.57 -9.48 3.63
N GLY A 18 -0.65 -9.68 4.12
CA GLY A 18 -1.88 -9.37 3.38
C GLY A 18 -2.19 -7.87 3.36
N ILE A 19 -2.71 -7.42 2.22
CA ILE A 19 -3.39 -6.13 2.12
C ILE A 19 -4.56 -6.07 3.11
N THR A 20 -4.69 -5.00 3.90
CA THR A 20 -5.84 -4.82 4.79
C THR A 20 -7.12 -4.68 3.95
N PRO A 21 -8.30 -5.06 4.48
CA PRO A 21 -9.56 -4.90 3.74
C PRO A 21 -9.81 -3.46 3.28
N GLU A 22 -9.43 -2.47 4.09
CA GLU A 22 -9.48 -1.04 3.74
C GLU A 22 -8.63 -0.73 2.51
N CYS A 23 -7.43 -1.30 2.46
CA CYS A 23 -6.53 -1.15 1.32
C CYS A 23 -7.06 -1.87 0.07
N ALA A 24 -7.70 -3.03 0.22
CA ALA A 24 -8.30 -3.76 -0.90
C ALA A 24 -9.49 -3.00 -1.50
N GLN A 25 -10.31 -2.36 -0.66
CA GLN A 25 -11.38 -1.47 -1.10
C GLN A 25 -10.81 -0.26 -1.84
N TRP A 26 -9.78 0.39 -1.28
CA TRP A 26 -9.12 1.53 -1.92
C TRP A 26 -8.46 1.16 -3.26
N TRP A 27 -7.84 -0.03 -3.37
CA TRP A 27 -7.31 -0.54 -4.64
C TRP A 27 -8.41 -0.75 -5.69
N SER A 28 -9.62 -1.08 -5.26
CA SER A 28 -10.79 -1.25 -6.12
C SER A 28 -11.47 0.06 -6.50
N SER A 29 -11.09 1.19 -5.89
CA SER A 29 -11.68 2.52 -6.17
C SER A 29 -11.30 3.09 -7.54
N GLY A 30 -10.41 2.43 -8.30
CA GLY A 30 -10.00 2.86 -9.64
C GLY A 30 -9.19 4.17 -9.67
N LYS A 31 -8.73 4.65 -8.51
CA LYS A 31 -7.87 5.85 -8.44
C LYS A 31 -6.51 5.54 -9.05
N PRO A 32 -5.90 6.49 -9.80
CA PRO A 32 -4.55 6.33 -10.29
C PRO A 32 -3.58 6.23 -9.11
N TYR A 33 -2.67 5.27 -9.18
CA TYR A 33 -1.65 5.05 -8.17
C TYR A 33 -0.32 4.70 -8.82
N TYR A 34 0.76 5.00 -8.11
CA TYR A 34 2.14 4.81 -8.51
C TYR A 34 2.83 3.84 -7.55
N SER A 35 3.86 3.16 -8.03
CA SER A 35 4.59 2.16 -7.22
C SER A 35 5.59 2.84 -6.28
N SER A 36 6.06 4.03 -6.64
CA SER A 36 7.08 4.79 -5.89
C SER A 36 6.70 6.26 -5.70
N GLU A 37 7.27 6.91 -4.68
CA GLU A 37 7.09 8.34 -4.42
C GLU A 37 7.60 9.16 -5.61
N ALA A 38 8.78 8.81 -6.13
CA ALA A 38 9.38 9.48 -7.27
C ALA A 38 8.51 9.45 -8.53
N GLU A 39 7.77 8.37 -8.77
CA GLU A 39 6.82 8.28 -9.89
C GLU A 39 5.60 9.18 -9.64
N CYS A 40 5.13 9.25 -8.40
CA CYS A 40 4.04 10.13 -8.03
C CYS A 40 4.42 11.62 -8.21
N LEU A 41 5.61 12.01 -7.76
CA LEU A 41 6.14 13.38 -7.91
C LEU A 41 6.39 13.77 -9.38
N GLN A 42 6.60 12.79 -10.25
CA GLN A 42 6.74 13.00 -11.70
C GLN A 42 5.41 12.89 -12.44
N SER A 43 4.33 12.59 -11.73
CA SER A 43 3.04 12.39 -12.36
C SER A 43 2.39 13.71 -12.77
N PRO A 44 1.57 13.72 -13.83
CA PRO A 44 0.93 14.95 -14.32
C PRO A 44 -0.11 15.52 -13.33
N GLY A 45 -0.50 14.75 -12.31
CA GLY A 45 -1.40 15.22 -11.25
C GLY A 45 -0.66 15.94 -10.12
N TYR A 46 0.63 15.71 -9.95
CA TYR A 46 1.42 16.34 -8.89
C TYR A 46 1.67 17.80 -9.23
N ASP A 47 1.16 18.69 -8.37
CA ASP A 47 1.31 20.12 -8.52
C ASP A 47 1.92 20.70 -7.25
N PRO A 48 3.19 21.14 -7.29
CA PRO A 48 3.89 21.68 -6.13
C PRO A 48 3.37 23.05 -5.68
N ASP A 49 2.54 23.73 -6.49
CA ASP A 49 1.96 25.04 -6.19
C ASP A 49 0.56 24.90 -5.54
N ASN A 50 -0.21 23.88 -5.94
CA ASN A 50 -1.58 23.64 -5.51
C ASN A 50 -1.75 22.77 -4.23
N ASN A 51 -0.69 22.51 -3.45
CA ASN A 51 -0.74 21.70 -2.23
C ASN A 51 -1.19 20.23 -2.41
N PHE A 52 -1.32 19.74 -3.65
CA PHE A 52 -1.68 18.35 -3.91
C PHE A 52 -0.43 17.48 -3.78
N GLY A 53 -0.27 16.91 -2.58
CA GLY A 53 0.89 16.11 -2.20
C GLY A 53 0.81 14.66 -2.68
N CYS A 54 1.96 14.00 -2.73
CA CYS A 54 2.03 12.56 -2.91
C CYS A 54 1.84 11.85 -1.56
N HIS A 55 0.82 11.01 -1.47
CA HIS A 55 0.50 10.25 -0.27
C HIS A 55 0.75 8.76 -0.49
N ASN A 56 1.35 8.10 0.49
CA ASN A 56 1.47 6.64 0.50
C ASN A 56 0.30 6.03 1.27
N ALA A 57 -0.57 5.30 0.57
CA ALA A 57 -1.54 4.40 1.19
C ALA A 57 -1.30 2.99 0.69
N CYS A 58 -1.27 2.01 1.61
CA CYS A 58 -1.29 0.61 1.23
C CYS A 58 -0.12 0.20 0.32
N ARG A 59 1.07 0.78 0.56
CA ARG A 59 2.28 0.60 -0.28
C ARG A 59 2.14 1.12 -1.72
N ARG A 60 1.20 2.00 -1.98
CA ARG A 60 1.00 2.67 -3.26
C ARG A 60 0.96 4.18 -3.04
N TRP A 61 1.50 4.92 -3.99
CA TRP A 61 1.54 6.37 -3.96
C TRP A 61 0.42 6.94 -4.81
N TYR A 62 -0.19 8.03 -4.40
CA TYR A 62 -1.23 8.71 -5.20
C TYR A 62 -1.17 10.20 -4.91
N VAL A 63 -1.65 10.98 -5.88
CA VAL A 63 -1.83 12.42 -5.70
C VAL A 63 -3.22 12.64 -5.11
N LEU A 64 -3.27 13.41 -4.03
CA LEU A 64 -4.46 13.77 -3.27
C LEU A 64 -4.75 15.24 -3.53
#